data_AF-A0A1J5HUX2-F1
#
_entry.id   AF-A0A1J5HUX2-F1
#
_cell.length_a   1.000
_cell.length_b   1.000
_cell.length_c   1.000
_cell.angle_alpha   90.00
_cell.angle_beta   90.00
_cell.angle_gamma   90.00
#
_symmetry.space_group_name_H-M   'P 1'
#
loop_
_entity.id
_entity.type
_entity.pdbx_description
1 polymer ?
#
loop_
_entity_poly.entity_id
_entity_poly.type
_entity_poly.pdbx_seq_one_letter_code
_entity_poly.pdbx_strand_id
1 'polypeptide(L)'
;MAALQAVREAADRRPVIAVLGEMRELGVDSLAWHRRVGEYAAGLGLSRLITCGEAAREIGIGALAAGLPEAAWRQAQSHAEATALVLSETIQDTWILVKGSRGAAMEHVVKGIMER
;
A
#
# COMPACT_ATOMS: atom_id res chain seq x y z
N MET A 1 -0.25 -8.13 -7.18
CA MET A 1 1.16 -8.27 -7.62
C MET A 1 1.49 -7.39 -8.82
N ALA A 2 0.82 -7.54 -9.98
CA ALA A 2 1.18 -6.82 -11.20
C ALA A 2 1.36 -5.29 -11.04
N ALA A 3 0.46 -4.62 -10.31
CA ALA A 3 0.58 -3.16 -10.08
C ALA A 3 1.83 -2.78 -9.25
N LEU A 4 2.20 -3.60 -8.26
CA LEU A 4 3.39 -3.40 -7.44
C LEU A 4 4.66 -3.60 -8.27
N GLN A 5 4.67 -4.60 -9.15
CA GLN A 5 5.78 -4.81 -10.08
C GLN A 5 5.91 -3.63 -11.06
N ALA A 6 4.80 -3.24 -11.69
CA ALA A 6 4.78 -2.17 -12.68
C ALA A 6 5.24 -0.84 -12.10
N VAL A 7 4.80 -0.45 -10.90
CA VAL A 7 5.30 0.78 -10.28
C VAL A 7 6.79 0.66 -9.94
N ARG A 8 7.25 -0.52 -9.50
CA ARG A 8 8.67 -0.70 -9.16
C ARG A 8 9.56 -0.53 -10.39
N GLU A 9 9.15 -1.10 -11.52
CA GLU A 9 9.82 -0.96 -12.83
C GLU A 9 9.78 0.50 -13.31
N ALA A 10 8.60 1.13 -13.33
CA ALA A 10 8.44 2.52 -13.79
C ALA A 10 9.21 3.54 -12.93
N ALA A 11 9.30 3.27 -11.61
CA ALA A 11 9.98 4.14 -10.69
C ALA A 11 11.50 4.16 -10.90
N ASP A 12 12.10 3.20 -11.61
CA ASP A 12 13.52 3.18 -11.97
C ASP A 12 14.45 3.70 -10.85
N ARG A 13 14.63 2.87 -9.82
CA ARG A 13 15.38 3.14 -8.57
C ARG A 13 14.86 4.27 -7.66
N ARG A 14 13.91 5.09 -8.08
CA ARG A 14 13.32 6.14 -7.22
C ARG A 14 12.52 5.55 -6.06
N PRO A 15 12.33 6.29 -4.94
CA PRO A 15 11.50 5.83 -3.84
C PRO A 15 10.07 5.49 -4.29
N VAL A 16 9.46 4.48 -3.67
CA VAL A 16 8.07 4.08 -3.93
C VAL A 16 7.33 3.97 -2.61
N ILE A 17 6.25 4.74 -2.49
CA ILE A 17 5.23 4.60 -1.46
C ILE A 17 4.08 3.79 -2.05
N ALA A 18 3.72 2.66 -1.43
CA ALA A 18 2.54 1.89 -1.82
C ALA A 18 1.43 2.07 -0.80
N VAL A 19 0.25 2.51 -1.24
CA VAL A 19 -0.98 2.63 -0.47
C VAL A 19 -1.97 1.57 -0.93
N LEU A 20 -2.16 0.53 -0.11
CA LEU A 20 -2.91 -0.66 -0.47
C LEU A 20 -4.18 -0.81 0.38
N GLY A 21 -5.33 -0.81 -0.27
CA GLY A 21 -6.64 -1.10 0.31
C GLY A 21 -7.08 -2.54 0.11
N GLU A 22 -8.24 -2.85 0.66
CA GLU A 22 -8.81 -4.21 0.68
C GLU A 22 -9.10 -4.77 -0.72
N MET A 23 -8.85 -6.06 -0.89
CA MET A 23 -9.24 -6.89 -2.04
C MET A 23 -10.52 -7.67 -1.69
N ARG A 24 -11.70 -7.06 -1.85
CA ARG A 24 -12.99 -7.61 -1.38
C ARG A 24 -13.56 -8.78 -2.18
N GLU A 25 -13.03 -9.04 -3.38
CA GLU A 25 -13.57 -10.03 -4.32
C GLU A 25 -12.95 -11.44 -4.14
N LEU A 26 -12.22 -11.69 -3.04
CA LEU A 26 -11.40 -12.90 -2.84
C LEU A 26 -12.06 -14.01 -2.01
N GLY A 27 -13.27 -13.80 -1.49
CA GLY A 27 -14.00 -14.81 -0.73
C GLY A 27 -13.28 -15.28 0.53
N VAL A 28 -13.40 -16.57 0.85
CA VAL A 28 -12.89 -17.18 2.10
C VAL A 28 -11.39 -17.08 2.28
N ASP A 29 -10.63 -17.00 1.18
CA ASP A 29 -9.17 -16.94 1.21
C ASP A 29 -8.62 -15.50 1.26
N SER A 30 -9.50 -14.52 1.46
CA SER A 30 -9.15 -13.09 1.43
C SER A 30 -7.92 -12.79 2.30
N LEU A 31 -7.89 -13.22 3.56
CA LEU A 31 -6.78 -12.93 4.47
C LEU A 31 -5.44 -13.51 3.98
N ALA A 32 -5.45 -14.75 3.47
CA ALA A 32 -4.25 -15.41 2.96
C ALA A 32 -3.70 -14.68 1.72
N TRP A 33 -4.58 -14.24 0.82
CA TRP A 33 -4.19 -13.47 -0.35
C TRP A 33 -3.65 -12.08 0.01
N HIS A 34 -4.24 -11.40 1.00
CA HIS A 34 -3.72 -10.13 1.52
C HIS A 34 -2.30 -10.32 2.07
N ARG A 35 -2.07 -11.36 2.89
CA ARG A 35 -0.72 -11.68 3.39
C ARG A 35 0.27 -11.91 2.26
N ARG A 36 -0.11 -12.69 1.25
CA ARG A 36 0.75 -12.96 0.09
C ARG A 36 1.13 -11.68 -0.66
N VAL A 37 0.21 -10.73 -0.80
CA VAL A 37 0.51 -9.39 -1.35
C VAL A 37 1.52 -8.65 -0.50
N GLY A 38 1.40 -8.73 0.82
CA GLY A 38 2.38 -8.22 1.77
C GLY A 38 3.76 -8.80 1.57
N GLU A 39 3.85 -10.13 1.56
CA GLU A 39 5.10 -10.88 1.37
C GLU A 39 5.81 -10.44 0.08
N TYR A 40 5.04 -10.30 -1.01
CA TYR A 40 5.58 -9.82 -2.28
C TYR A 40 6.04 -8.35 -2.20
N ALA A 41 5.29 -7.49 -1.52
CA ALA A 41 5.64 -6.08 -1.37
C ALA A 41 6.95 -5.87 -0.58
N ALA A 42 7.23 -6.71 0.42
CA ALA A 42 8.48 -6.65 1.19
C ALA A 42 9.73 -6.81 0.31
N GLY A 43 9.65 -7.64 -0.74
CA GLY A 43 10.76 -7.89 -1.67
C GLY A 43 11.04 -6.76 -2.66
N LEU A 44 10.22 -5.70 -2.72
CA LEU A 44 10.33 -4.66 -3.75
C LEU A 44 11.13 -3.42 -3.32
N GLY A 45 11.64 -3.38 -2.08
CA GLY A 45 12.39 -2.22 -1.58
C GLY A 45 11.55 -0.94 -1.58
N LEU A 46 10.29 -1.04 -1.13
CA LEU A 46 9.41 0.12 -0.96
C LEU A 46 9.97 1.03 0.13
N SER A 47 9.93 2.35 -0.06
CA SER A 47 10.29 3.29 1.00
C SER A 47 9.20 3.34 2.08
N ARG A 48 7.95 3.04 1.69
CA ARG A 48 6.82 2.95 2.60
C ARG A 48 5.73 2.02 2.07
N LEU A 49 5.13 1.26 2.98
CA LEU A 49 3.89 0.54 2.79
C LEU A 49 2.81 1.11 3.72
N ILE A 50 1.72 1.60 3.16
CA ILE A 50 0.55 2.07 3.89
C ILE A 50 -0.61 1.14 3.54
N THR A 51 -1.24 0.54 4.53
CA THR A 51 -2.44 -0.29 4.34
C THR A 51 -3.66 0.45 4.83
N CYS A 52 -4.78 0.38 4.11
CA CYS A 52 -6.00 1.12 4.45
C CYS A 52 -7.21 0.19 4.55
N GLY A 53 -7.84 0.14 5.72
CA GLY A 53 -8.95 -0.76 6.03
C GLY A 53 -8.52 -2.02 6.80
N GLU A 54 -9.49 -2.66 7.45
CA GLU A 54 -9.26 -3.73 8.42
C GLU A 54 -8.66 -4.97 7.74
N ALA A 55 -9.25 -5.42 6.63
CA ALA A 55 -8.72 -6.60 5.92
C ALA A 55 -7.36 -6.32 5.25
N ALA A 56 -7.08 -5.07 4.90
CA ALA A 56 -5.79 -4.66 4.33
C ALA A 56 -4.64 -4.76 5.34
N ARG A 57 -4.92 -4.78 6.66
CA ARG A 57 -3.91 -4.99 7.71
C ARG A 57 -3.14 -6.29 7.53
N GLU A 58 -3.77 -7.31 6.96
CA GLU A 58 -3.12 -8.58 6.65
C GLU A 58 -2.01 -8.45 5.59
N ILE A 59 -2.08 -7.44 4.70
CA ILE A 59 -0.96 -7.10 3.79
C ILE A 59 0.24 -6.64 4.61
N GLY A 60 0.03 -5.77 5.59
CA GLY A 60 1.09 -5.31 6.48
C GLY A 60 1.75 -6.46 7.24
N ILE A 61 0.92 -7.34 7.81
CA ILE A 61 1.38 -8.53 8.54
C ILE A 61 2.23 -9.45 7.63
N GLY A 62 1.75 -9.75 6.42
CA GLY A 62 2.51 -10.55 5.46
C GLY A 62 3.85 -9.89 5.08
N ALA A 63 3.87 -8.57 4.92
CA ALA A 63 5.10 -7.84 4.62
C ALA A 63 6.11 -7.89 5.77
N LEU A 64 5.66 -7.68 7.02
CA LEU A 64 6.51 -7.81 8.21
C LEU A 64 7.08 -9.23 8.34
N ALA A 65 6.25 -10.24 8.16
CA ALA A 65 6.68 -11.65 8.21
C ALA A 65 7.74 -11.97 7.13
N ALA A 66 7.70 -11.28 5.99
CA ALA A 66 8.69 -11.39 4.93
C ALA A 66 9.91 -10.46 5.07
N GLY A 67 10.04 -9.77 6.21
CA GLY A 67 11.23 -8.97 6.54
C GLY A 67 11.14 -7.49 6.21
N LEU A 68 9.96 -6.95 5.89
CA LEU A 68 9.78 -5.50 5.80
C LEU A 68 10.08 -4.89 7.19
N PRO A 69 10.92 -3.84 7.29
CA PRO A 69 11.15 -3.15 8.56
C PRO A 69 9.84 -2.58 9.11
N GLU A 70 9.57 -2.77 10.40
CA GLU A 70 8.35 -2.26 11.05
C GLU A 70 8.17 -0.76 10.85
N ALA A 71 9.27 -0.01 10.88
CA ALA A 71 9.28 1.42 10.63
C ALA A 71 8.77 1.81 9.22
N ALA A 72 8.83 0.91 8.24
CA ALA A 72 8.41 1.15 6.84
C ALA A 72 6.92 0.84 6.59
N TRP A 73 6.21 0.24 7.56
CA TRP A 73 4.78 -0.02 7.45
C TRP A 73 3.94 0.94 8.31
N ARG A 74 2.79 1.37 7.80
CA ARG A 74 1.74 2.06 8.55
C ARG A 74 0.37 1.49 8.20
N GLN A 75 -0.50 1.35 9.21
CA GLN A 75 -1.91 1.02 9.03
C GLN A 75 -2.74 2.28 9.15
N ALA A 76 -3.69 2.48 8.24
CA ALA A 76 -4.69 3.52 8.27
C ALA A 76 -6.09 2.90 8.42
N GLN A 77 -6.95 3.55 9.19
CA GLN A 77 -8.35 3.18 9.39
C GLN A 77 -9.29 3.90 8.40
N SER A 78 -8.81 4.98 7.75
CA SER A 78 -9.59 5.77 6.80
C SER A 78 -8.75 6.29 5.64
N HIS A 79 -9.41 6.68 4.54
CA HIS A 79 -8.73 7.33 3.41
C HIS A 79 -8.06 8.64 3.82
N ALA A 80 -8.68 9.42 4.71
CA ALA A 80 -8.11 10.68 5.21
C ALA A 80 -6.80 10.45 5.99
N GLU A 81 -6.77 9.40 6.82
CA GLU A 81 -5.56 9.01 7.53
C GLU A 81 -4.48 8.47 6.59
N ALA A 82 -4.84 7.63 5.61
CA ALA A 82 -3.91 7.16 4.59
C ALA A 82 -3.30 8.33 3.79
N THR A 83 -4.12 9.32 3.41
CA THR A 83 -3.66 10.56 2.76
C THR A 83 -2.71 11.34 3.67
N ALA A 84 -3.05 11.54 4.95
CA ALA A 84 -2.20 12.24 5.89
C ALA A 84 -0.84 11.55 6.07
N LEU A 85 -0.83 10.21 6.13
CA LEU A 85 0.40 9.42 6.21
C LEU A 85 1.27 9.62 4.97
N VAL A 86 0.69 9.56 3.76
CA VAL A 86 1.45 9.83 2.51
C VAL A 86 2.06 11.23 2.54
N LEU A 87 1.27 12.24 2.91
CA LEU A 87 1.72 13.64 2.92
C LEU A 87 2.72 13.97 4.03
N SER A 88 2.84 13.11 5.05
CA SER A 88 3.86 13.22 6.09
C SER A 88 5.25 12.73 5.63
N GLU A 89 5.32 12.06 4.50
CA GLU A 89 6.57 11.55 3.92
C GLU A 89 7.22 12.55 2.97
N THR A 90 8.50 12.36 2.68
CA THR A 90 9.19 13.11 1.62
C THR A 90 8.74 12.59 0.24
N ILE A 91 7.89 13.36 -0.44
CA ILE A 91 7.30 12.96 -1.73
C ILE A 91 8.07 13.48 -2.96
N GLN A 92 9.13 14.27 -2.79
CA GLN A 92 9.92 14.76 -3.92
C GLN A 92 10.61 13.60 -4.67
N ASP A 93 10.43 13.54 -5.98
CA ASP A 93 10.91 12.44 -6.86
C ASP A 93 10.44 11.03 -6.43
N THR A 94 9.32 10.94 -5.70
CA THR A 94 8.78 9.67 -5.18
C THR A 94 7.58 9.22 -6.01
N TRP A 95 7.51 7.93 -6.32
CA TRP A 95 6.33 7.31 -6.90
C TRP A 95 5.34 6.89 -5.83
N ILE A 96 4.06 7.17 -6.05
CA ILE A 96 2.99 6.77 -5.15
C ILE A 96 2.05 5.82 -5.90
N LEU A 97 2.03 4.56 -5.50
CA LEU A 97 1.04 3.59 -5.98
C LEU A 97 -0.15 3.61 -5.03
N VAL A 98 -1.35 3.87 -5.55
CA VAL A 98 -2.59 3.68 -4.82
C VAL A 98 -3.38 2.55 -5.45
N LYS A 99 -3.73 1.52 -4.67
CA LYS A 99 -4.46 0.36 -5.19
C LYS A 99 -5.40 -0.24 -4.16
N GLY A 100 -6.59 -0.64 -4.59
CA GLY A 100 -7.56 -1.40 -3.81
C GLY A 100 -8.66 -1.93 -4.73
N SER A 101 -9.60 -2.70 -4.18
CA SER A 101 -10.85 -3.05 -4.89
C SER A 101 -11.72 -1.81 -5.14
N ARG A 102 -12.69 -1.89 -6.06
CA ARG A 102 -13.66 -0.80 -6.28
C ARG A 102 -14.40 -0.43 -4.99
N GLY A 103 -14.79 -1.43 -4.18
CA GLY A 103 -15.45 -1.20 -2.90
C GLY A 103 -14.55 -0.52 -1.86
N ALA A 104 -13.23 -0.65 -1.98
CA ALA A 104 -12.28 0.04 -1.11
C ALA A 104 -12.17 1.54 -1.43
N ALA A 105 -12.66 1.99 -2.59
CA ALA A 105 -12.76 3.40 -3.00
C ALA A 105 -11.45 4.20 -2.80
N MET A 106 -10.31 3.59 -3.13
CA MET A 106 -8.98 4.16 -2.87
C MET A 106 -8.69 5.43 -3.70
N GLU A 107 -9.52 5.75 -4.71
CA GLU A 107 -9.51 7.03 -5.42
C GLU A 107 -9.69 8.24 -4.48
N HIS A 108 -10.31 8.07 -3.32
CA HIS A 108 -10.39 9.14 -2.31
C HIS A 108 -9.02 9.51 -1.75
N VAL A 109 -8.09 8.55 -1.64
CA VAL A 109 -6.70 8.85 -1.24
C VAL A 109 -6.01 9.66 -2.32
N VAL A 110 -6.18 9.28 -3.59
CA VAL A 110 -5.60 10.01 -4.73
C VAL A 110 -6.09 11.46 -4.75
N LYS A 111 -7.40 11.67 -4.64
CA LYS A 111 -7.98 13.02 -4.57
C LYS A 111 -7.41 13.83 -3.40
N GLY A 112 -7.35 13.24 -2.21
CA GLY A 112 -6.82 13.93 -1.03
C GLY A 112 -5.33 14.28 -1.13
N ILE A 113 -4.54 13.52 -1.90
CA ILE A 113 -3.13 13.87 -2.19
C ILE A 113 -3.06 15.01 -3.21
N MET A 114 -3.92 15.00 -4.25
CA MET A 114 -3.90 15.99 -5.33
C MET A 114 -4.46 17.37 -4.94
N GLU A 115 -5.32 17.42 -3.93
CA GLU A 115 -5.96 18.66 -3.45
C GLU A 115 -5.09 19.46 -2.45
N ARG A 116 -3.82 19.07 -2.27
CA ARG A 116 -2.83 19.72 -1.41
C ARG A 116 -1.67 20.28 -2.23
#